data_AF-U1GG92-F1
#
_entry.id   AF-U1GG92-F1
#
_cell.length_a   1.000
_cell.length_b   1.000
_cell.length_c   1.000
_cell.angle_alpha   90.00
_cell.angle_beta   90.00
_cell.angle_gamma   90.00
#
_symmetry.space_group_name_H-M   'P 1'
#
loop_
_entity.id
_entity.type
_entity.pdbx_description
1 polymer ?
#
loop_
_entity_poly.entity_id
_entity_poly.type
_entity_poly.pdbx_seq_one_letter_code
_entity_poly.pdbx_strand_id
1 'polypeptide(L)'
;MVLNIKTALDECAEHVTDIQHRNNTLIDYYIYPKPVPTAIAAYQPRLATLQQRIKLIKKVNFSQLEQLVNDPDGYAALHLRSIIAELLNAILGFQSLFEKHYDPSLPQQVRYVQAFNGLKFIDQHLHELISKRQSKHNHPRAEHLLAHHSYGSSYQFCRGAIQVLNEGDQGLIANVSDNDLLPSNRYTLASKGGAYLWWTCSSPSCAFRLRFHVLGSQESSIHHNLETRTHPCVNLEYRSIFLVKSHLHISSYDCVGVIKYGCLFCFAEGRPLQGEVTAFSTGRALATHLSVSHRSGNLPPAMLLEKFKVAVGGQCPMGVSRWDANILRN
;
A
#
# COMPACT_ATOMS: atom_id res chain seq x y z
N MET A 1 -24.35 -11.20 12.89
CA MET A 1 -23.37 -10.11 13.04
C MET A 1 -22.68 -9.95 11.69
N VAL A 2 -22.62 -8.74 11.11
CA VAL A 2 -21.91 -8.53 9.83
C VAL A 2 -20.44 -8.36 10.17
N LEU A 3 -19.61 -9.34 9.78
CA LEU A 3 -18.16 -9.27 9.96
C LEU A 3 -17.60 -8.15 9.06
N ASN A 4 -17.11 -7.07 9.66
CA ASN A 4 -16.38 -6.02 8.94
C ASN A 4 -14.86 -6.29 8.96
N ILE A 5 -14.10 -5.60 8.12
CA ILE A 5 -12.64 -5.83 7.98
C ILE A 5 -11.90 -5.66 9.30
N LYS A 6 -12.28 -4.69 10.13
CA LYS A 6 -11.63 -4.45 11.42
C LYS A 6 -11.83 -5.64 12.37
N THR A 7 -13.06 -6.13 12.50
CA THR A 7 -13.38 -7.32 13.30
C THR A 7 -12.65 -8.55 12.77
N ALA A 8 -12.62 -8.76 11.45
CA ALA A 8 -11.88 -9.87 10.85
C ALA A 8 -10.37 -9.83 11.15
N LEU A 9 -9.76 -8.64 11.17
CA LEU A 9 -8.35 -8.46 11.55
C LEU A 9 -8.09 -8.75 13.03
N ASP A 10 -9.01 -8.34 13.90
CA ASP A 10 -8.94 -8.61 15.35
C ASP A 10 -9.02 -10.12 15.62
N GLU A 11 -10.03 -10.79 15.06
CA GLU A 11 -10.22 -12.25 15.21
C GLU A 11 -9.04 -13.04 14.61
N CYS A 12 -8.50 -12.62 13.45
CA CYS A 12 -7.31 -13.26 12.89
C CYS A 12 -6.10 -13.13 13.81
N ALA A 13 -5.88 -11.96 14.44
CA ALA A 13 -4.76 -11.76 15.37
C ALA A 13 -4.89 -12.63 16.63
N GLU A 14 -6.10 -12.85 17.12
CA GLU A 14 -6.39 -13.78 18.21
C GLU A 14 -6.06 -15.21 17.81
N HIS A 15 -6.47 -15.65 16.61
CA HIS A 15 -6.13 -16.97 16.11
C HIS A 15 -4.64 -17.21 15.93
N VAL A 16 -3.86 -16.22 15.49
CA VAL A 16 -2.38 -16.35 15.45
C VAL A 16 -1.82 -16.60 16.85
N THR A 17 -2.31 -15.88 17.84
CA THR A 17 -1.87 -16.02 19.24
C THR A 17 -2.23 -17.40 19.80
N ASP A 18 -3.44 -17.88 19.53
CA ASP A 18 -3.89 -19.23 19.92
C ASP A 18 -3.04 -20.33 19.26
N ILE A 19 -2.74 -20.21 17.96
CA ILE A 19 -1.85 -21.15 17.24
C ILE A 19 -0.45 -21.14 17.87
N GLN A 20 0.12 -19.97 18.14
CA GLN A 20 1.44 -19.85 18.79
C GLN A 20 1.48 -20.52 20.16
N HIS A 21 0.46 -20.27 20.99
CA HIS A 21 0.35 -20.88 22.31
C HIS A 21 0.29 -22.40 22.23
N ARG A 22 -0.58 -22.94 21.36
CA ARG A 22 -0.72 -24.39 21.17
C ARG A 22 0.56 -25.05 20.63
N ASN A 23 1.24 -24.39 19.71
CA ASN A 23 2.53 -24.86 19.19
C ASN A 23 3.56 -24.99 20.32
N ASN A 24 3.68 -23.99 21.19
CA ASN A 24 4.60 -24.01 22.31
C ASN A 24 4.26 -25.13 23.30
N THR A 25 2.99 -25.31 23.64
CA THR A 25 2.54 -26.40 24.51
C THR A 25 2.91 -27.78 23.97
N LEU A 26 2.82 -27.99 22.64
CA LEU A 26 3.23 -29.25 22.02
C LEU A 26 4.75 -29.45 22.03
N ILE A 27 5.52 -28.38 21.79
CA ILE A 27 6.98 -28.42 21.89
C ILE A 27 7.41 -28.78 23.32
N ASP A 28 6.82 -28.13 24.31
CA ASP A 28 7.12 -28.37 25.72
C ASP A 28 6.75 -29.79 26.16
N TYR A 29 5.65 -30.34 25.64
CA TYR A 29 5.18 -31.67 26.02
C TYR A 29 5.98 -32.81 25.36
N TYR A 30 6.25 -32.74 24.06
CA TYR A 30 6.83 -33.87 23.30
C TYR A 30 8.34 -33.76 23.06
N ILE A 31 8.92 -32.56 23.15
CA ILE A 31 10.29 -32.31 22.70
C ILE A 31 11.19 -31.94 23.88
N TYR A 32 10.74 -31.04 24.75
CA TYR A 32 11.55 -30.59 25.88
C TYR A 32 11.98 -31.77 26.79
N PRO A 33 13.25 -31.81 27.26
CA PRO A 33 14.30 -30.79 27.15
C PRO A 33 15.20 -30.90 25.91
N LYS A 34 14.84 -31.72 24.91
CA LYS A 34 15.66 -31.87 23.70
C LYS A 34 15.62 -30.62 22.82
N PRO A 35 16.65 -30.36 22.01
CA PRO A 35 16.63 -29.28 21.02
C PRO A 35 15.45 -29.42 20.05
N VAL A 36 14.77 -28.31 19.77
CA VAL A 36 13.65 -28.27 18.82
C VAL A 36 14.15 -28.52 17.40
N PRO A 37 13.62 -29.52 16.67
CA PRO A 37 13.98 -29.75 15.28
C PRO A 37 13.77 -28.52 14.39
N THR A 38 14.67 -28.32 13.42
CA THR A 38 14.66 -27.14 12.53
C THR A 38 13.32 -26.96 11.80
N ALA A 39 12.67 -28.06 11.41
CA ALA A 39 11.37 -28.02 10.74
C ALA A 39 10.25 -27.41 11.62
N ILE A 40 10.32 -27.61 12.94
CA ILE A 40 9.38 -27.04 13.92
C ILE A 40 9.79 -25.61 14.25
N ALA A 41 11.09 -25.37 14.46
CA ALA A 41 11.64 -24.05 14.77
C ALA A 41 11.31 -23.00 13.68
N ALA A 42 11.17 -23.43 12.41
CA ALA A 42 10.82 -22.56 11.29
C ALA A 42 9.40 -21.96 11.35
N TYR A 43 8.48 -22.51 12.16
CA TYR A 43 7.10 -22.01 12.25
C TYR A 43 6.99 -20.72 13.05
N GLN A 44 7.80 -20.53 14.10
CA GLN A 44 7.71 -19.32 14.93
C GLN A 44 8.02 -18.04 14.14
N PRO A 45 9.12 -17.97 13.35
CA PRO A 45 9.37 -16.82 12.47
C PRO A 45 8.26 -16.56 11.44
N ARG A 46 7.63 -17.62 10.92
CA ARG A 46 6.52 -17.50 9.96
C ARG A 46 5.29 -16.90 10.62
N LEU A 47 4.88 -17.41 11.79
CA LEU A 47 3.75 -16.86 12.54
C LEU A 47 4.01 -15.41 12.99
N ALA A 48 5.24 -15.09 13.42
CA ALA A 48 5.63 -13.72 13.73
C ALA A 48 5.51 -12.78 12.52
N THR A 49 5.87 -13.25 11.32
CA THR A 49 5.71 -12.50 10.07
C THR A 49 4.23 -12.25 9.75
N LEU A 50 3.37 -13.26 9.92
CA LEU A 50 1.92 -13.13 9.71
C LEU A 50 1.28 -12.18 10.72
N GLN A 51 1.66 -12.28 12.00
CA GLN A 51 1.23 -11.35 13.04
C GLN A 51 1.61 -9.90 12.72
N GLN A 52 2.84 -9.70 12.24
CA GLN A 52 3.31 -8.38 11.84
C GLN A 52 2.52 -7.85 10.63
N ARG A 53 2.20 -8.68 9.64
CA ARG A 53 1.35 -8.28 8.50
C ARG A 53 -0.03 -7.84 8.96
N ILE A 54 -0.68 -8.59 9.85
CA ILE A 54 -1.98 -8.21 10.43
C ILE A 54 -1.85 -6.89 11.19
N LYS A 55 -0.84 -6.74 12.04
CA LYS A 55 -0.57 -5.52 12.80
C LYS A 55 -0.39 -4.30 11.90
N LEU A 56 0.28 -4.43 10.76
CA LEU A 56 0.45 -3.34 9.80
C LEU A 56 -0.86 -2.96 9.11
N ILE A 57 -1.70 -3.93 8.72
CA ILE A 57 -3.02 -3.64 8.13
C ILE A 57 -3.92 -2.93 9.16
N LYS A 58 -3.86 -3.30 10.44
CA LYS A 58 -4.62 -2.65 11.52
C LYS A 58 -4.26 -1.17 11.73
N LYS A 59 -3.12 -0.68 11.22
CA LYS A 59 -2.77 0.75 11.25
C LYS A 59 -3.54 1.57 10.21
N VAL A 60 -4.16 0.93 9.22
CA VAL A 60 -4.91 1.60 8.17
C VAL A 60 -6.22 2.16 8.73
N ASN A 61 -6.47 3.43 8.47
CA ASN A 61 -7.75 4.06 8.68
C ASN A 61 -8.62 3.86 7.43
N PHE A 62 -9.48 2.85 7.45
CA PHE A 62 -10.33 2.48 6.31
C PHE A 62 -11.25 3.62 5.86
N SER A 63 -11.75 4.44 6.78
CA SER A 63 -12.59 5.60 6.45
C SER A 63 -11.83 6.71 5.71
N GLN A 64 -10.54 6.91 6.01
CA GLN A 64 -9.69 7.82 5.21
C GLN A 64 -9.23 7.16 3.91
N LEU A 65 -8.96 5.85 3.92
CA LEU A 65 -8.57 5.13 2.72
C LEU A 65 -9.69 5.10 1.66
N GLU A 66 -10.96 5.09 2.05
CA GLU A 66 -12.12 5.24 1.14
C GLU A 66 -12.08 6.53 0.32
N GLN A 67 -11.41 7.59 0.82
CA GLN A 67 -11.24 8.85 0.10
C GLN A 67 -10.09 8.81 -0.91
N LEU A 68 -9.24 7.78 -0.85
CA LEU A 68 -8.12 7.58 -1.78
C LEU A 68 -8.38 6.47 -2.79
N VAL A 69 -9.01 5.37 -2.37
CA VAL A 69 -9.03 4.12 -3.12
C VAL A 69 -10.45 3.64 -3.33
N ASN A 70 -10.77 3.23 -4.55
CA ASN A 70 -12.00 2.51 -4.84
C ASN A 70 -11.99 1.15 -4.14
N ASP A 71 -13.01 0.89 -3.33
CA ASP A 71 -13.22 -0.36 -2.58
C ASP A 71 -12.04 -0.80 -1.68
N PRO A 72 -11.72 -0.04 -0.62
CA PRO A 72 -10.62 -0.39 0.28
C PRO A 72 -10.87 -1.65 1.09
N ASP A 73 -12.13 -1.97 1.42
CA ASP A 73 -12.45 -3.19 2.16
C ASP A 73 -12.28 -4.44 1.29
N GLY A 74 -12.74 -4.42 0.04
CA GLY A 74 -12.52 -5.54 -0.88
C GLY A 74 -11.02 -5.77 -1.10
N TYR A 75 -10.25 -4.69 -1.17
CA TYR A 75 -8.81 -4.78 -1.29
C TYR A 75 -8.14 -5.33 -0.03
N ALA A 76 -8.51 -4.87 1.17
CA ALA A 76 -8.00 -5.46 2.41
C ALA A 76 -8.43 -6.92 2.61
N ALA A 77 -9.65 -7.27 2.20
CA ALA A 77 -10.14 -8.65 2.25
C ALA A 77 -9.24 -9.58 1.44
N LEU A 78 -8.82 -9.21 0.22
CA LEU A 78 -7.89 -10.02 -0.59
C LEU A 78 -6.57 -10.31 0.15
N HIS A 79 -5.97 -9.30 0.77
CA HIS A 79 -4.74 -9.49 1.53
C HIS A 79 -4.94 -10.32 2.80
N LEU A 80 -6.07 -10.12 3.50
CA LEU A 80 -6.38 -10.88 4.70
C LEU A 80 -6.64 -12.36 4.38
N ARG A 81 -7.32 -12.66 3.26
CA ARG A 81 -7.49 -14.04 2.79
C ARG A 81 -6.17 -14.75 2.49
N SER A 82 -5.20 -14.04 1.91
CA SER A 82 -3.83 -14.58 1.73
C SER A 82 -3.18 -14.93 3.08
N ILE A 83 -3.32 -14.08 4.10
CA ILE A 83 -2.81 -14.36 5.45
C ILE A 83 -3.51 -15.58 6.05
N ILE A 84 -4.84 -15.67 5.93
CA ILE A 84 -5.62 -16.79 6.44
C ILE A 84 -5.21 -18.11 5.78
N ALA A 85 -5.01 -18.12 4.46
CA ALA A 85 -4.53 -19.30 3.74
C ALA A 85 -3.16 -19.77 4.26
N GLU A 86 -2.23 -18.84 4.52
CA GLU A 86 -0.93 -19.16 5.11
C GLU A 86 -1.06 -19.71 6.54
N LEU A 87 -1.98 -19.18 7.35
CA LEU A 87 -2.26 -19.69 8.71
C LEU A 87 -2.86 -21.09 8.70
N LEU A 88 -3.85 -21.34 7.83
CA LEU A 88 -4.46 -22.67 7.67
C LEU A 88 -3.42 -23.71 7.24
N ASN A 89 -2.55 -23.35 6.29
CA ASN A 89 -1.44 -24.20 5.88
C ASN A 89 -0.44 -24.42 7.03
N ALA A 90 -0.20 -23.40 7.85
CA ALA A 90 0.69 -23.52 9.00
C ALA A 90 0.14 -24.50 10.05
N ILE A 91 -1.16 -24.43 10.36
CA ILE A 91 -1.84 -25.38 11.25
C ILE A 91 -1.67 -26.81 10.74
N LEU A 92 -2.05 -27.06 9.49
CA LEU A 92 -2.01 -28.40 8.91
C LEU A 92 -0.59 -28.97 8.85
N GLY A 93 0.38 -28.14 8.46
CA GLY A 93 1.78 -28.55 8.39
C GLY A 93 2.39 -28.85 9.75
N PHE A 94 2.06 -28.06 10.77
CA PHE A 94 2.54 -28.31 12.14
C PHE A 94 1.91 -29.57 12.74
N GLN A 95 0.59 -29.73 12.56
CA GLN A 95 -0.15 -30.90 13.02
C GLN A 95 0.39 -32.19 12.39
N SER A 96 0.54 -32.22 11.06
CA SER A 96 1.08 -33.39 10.34
C SER A 96 2.49 -33.77 10.81
N LEU A 97 3.31 -32.79 11.16
CA LEU A 97 4.66 -33.04 11.68
C LEU A 97 4.60 -33.75 13.05
N PHE A 98 3.77 -33.25 13.97
CA PHE A 98 3.61 -33.88 15.27
C PHE A 98 2.96 -35.27 15.18
N GLU A 99 1.97 -35.43 14.32
CA GLU A 99 1.32 -36.72 14.06
C GLU A 99 2.31 -37.78 13.60
N LYS A 100 3.17 -37.43 12.64
CA LYS A 100 4.11 -38.37 12.04
C LYS A 100 5.24 -38.75 12.98
N HIS A 101 5.70 -37.83 13.83
CA HIS A 101 6.95 -37.98 14.56
C HIS A 101 6.81 -38.16 16.08
N TYR A 102 5.66 -37.82 16.67
CA TYR A 102 5.50 -37.79 18.12
C TYR A 102 4.20 -38.45 18.61
N ASP A 103 3.04 -38.16 18.00
CA ASP A 103 1.76 -38.69 18.47
C ASP A 103 0.77 -38.94 17.31
N PRO A 104 0.62 -40.20 16.84
CA PRO A 104 -0.35 -40.55 15.80
C PRO A 104 -1.82 -40.31 16.19
N SER A 105 -2.12 -40.16 17.49
CA SER A 105 -3.48 -39.89 18.01
C SER A 105 -3.80 -38.40 18.11
N LEU A 106 -2.84 -37.51 17.80
CA LEU A 106 -3.03 -36.05 17.81
C LEU A 106 -4.25 -35.54 17.00
N PRO A 107 -4.66 -36.11 15.84
CA PRO A 107 -5.81 -35.58 15.11
C PRO A 107 -7.12 -35.75 15.91
N GLN A 108 -7.17 -36.71 16.82
CA GLN A 108 -8.32 -36.98 17.67
C GLN A 108 -8.43 -35.99 18.85
N GLN A 109 -7.35 -35.26 19.15
CA GLN A 109 -7.28 -34.35 20.30
C GLN A 109 -7.84 -32.95 20.03
N VAL A 110 -8.37 -32.67 18.82
CA VAL A 110 -9.11 -31.44 18.48
C VAL A 110 -8.29 -30.15 18.66
N ARG A 111 -6.96 -30.25 18.82
CA ARG A 111 -6.12 -29.16 19.33
C ARG A 111 -6.18 -27.89 18.47
N TYR A 112 -6.36 -27.96 17.16
CA TYR A 112 -6.46 -26.75 16.33
C TYR A 112 -7.86 -26.48 15.78
N VAL A 113 -8.86 -27.29 16.13
CA VAL A 113 -10.18 -27.26 15.46
C VAL A 113 -10.87 -25.91 15.61
N GLN A 114 -10.79 -25.28 16.79
CA GLN A 114 -11.38 -23.96 17.01
C GLN A 114 -10.73 -22.88 16.13
N ALA A 115 -9.39 -22.77 16.14
CA ALA A 115 -8.67 -21.82 15.31
C ALA A 115 -8.89 -22.08 13.82
N PHE A 116 -8.87 -23.35 13.40
CA PHE A 116 -9.07 -23.75 12.03
C PHE A 116 -10.48 -23.40 11.52
N ASN A 117 -11.51 -23.72 12.30
CA ASN A 117 -12.89 -23.41 11.95
C ASN A 117 -13.16 -21.90 11.96
N GLY A 118 -12.60 -21.17 12.93
CA GLY A 118 -12.68 -19.71 12.99
C GLY A 118 -12.05 -19.05 11.76
N LEU A 119 -10.83 -19.45 11.40
CA LEU A 119 -10.15 -18.96 10.19
C LEU A 119 -10.92 -19.27 8.91
N LYS A 120 -11.50 -20.48 8.78
CA LYS A 120 -12.35 -20.84 7.63
C LYS A 120 -13.62 -20.01 7.56
N PHE A 121 -14.26 -19.77 8.70
CA PHE A 121 -15.45 -18.92 8.78
C PHE A 121 -15.13 -17.49 8.33
N ILE A 122 -14.01 -16.92 8.79
CA ILE A 122 -13.55 -15.60 8.35
C ILE A 122 -13.26 -15.60 6.84
N ASP A 123 -12.57 -16.61 6.29
CA ASP A 123 -12.28 -16.67 4.85
C ASP A 123 -13.55 -16.67 3.99
N GLN A 124 -14.57 -17.44 4.41
CA GLN A 124 -15.87 -17.49 3.73
C GLN A 124 -16.57 -16.13 3.74
N HIS A 125 -16.59 -15.45 4.90
CA HIS A 125 -17.17 -14.12 5.02
C HIS A 125 -16.45 -13.08 4.17
N LEU A 126 -15.12 -13.13 4.12
CA LEU A 126 -14.32 -12.23 3.26
C LEU A 126 -14.58 -12.52 1.77
N HIS A 127 -14.71 -13.80 1.40
CA HIS A 127 -15.06 -14.18 0.03
C HIS A 127 -16.43 -13.63 -0.37
N GLU A 128 -17.44 -13.77 0.49
CA GLU A 128 -18.76 -13.18 0.25
C GLU A 128 -18.71 -11.65 0.15
N LEU A 129 -17.92 -10.99 0.99
CA LEU A 129 -17.76 -9.54 0.96
C LEU A 129 -17.21 -9.09 -0.40
N ILE A 130 -16.15 -9.75 -0.88
CA ILE A 130 -15.56 -9.45 -2.20
C ILE A 130 -16.60 -9.67 -3.30
N SER A 131 -17.27 -10.82 -3.31
CA SER A 131 -18.28 -11.16 -4.33
C SER A 131 -19.45 -10.16 -4.35
N LYS A 132 -19.95 -9.77 -3.17
CA LYS A 132 -21.03 -8.76 -3.03
C LYS A 132 -20.61 -7.38 -3.51
N ARG A 133 -19.34 -7.01 -3.39
CA ARG A 133 -18.82 -5.71 -3.86
C ARG A 133 -18.58 -5.70 -5.36
N GLN A 134 -18.06 -6.80 -5.92
CA GLN A 134 -17.92 -6.95 -7.37
C GLN A 134 -19.27 -6.89 -8.09
N SER A 135 -20.35 -7.39 -7.49
CA SER A 135 -21.70 -7.31 -8.07
C SER A 135 -22.37 -5.94 -7.94
N LYS A 136 -21.86 -5.02 -7.10
CA LYS A 136 -22.45 -3.70 -6.88
C LYS A 136 -21.74 -2.65 -7.75
N HIS A 137 -22.34 -2.33 -8.89
CA HIS A 137 -21.88 -1.23 -9.76
C HIS A 137 -22.01 0.18 -9.17
N ASN A 138 -22.66 0.33 -8.00
CA ASN A 138 -23.03 1.62 -7.42
C ASN A 138 -22.18 2.05 -6.21
N HIS A 139 -20.99 1.47 -6.01
CA HIS A 139 -20.10 2.00 -4.98
C HIS A 139 -19.64 3.42 -5.37
N PRO A 140 -19.83 4.42 -4.50
CA PRO A 140 -19.37 5.78 -4.80
C PRO A 140 -17.86 5.75 -5.00
N ARG A 141 -17.40 6.36 -6.09
CA ARG A 141 -15.97 6.41 -6.39
C ARG A 141 -15.26 7.30 -5.38
N ALA A 142 -14.03 6.97 -5.04
CA ALA A 142 -13.26 7.70 -4.03
C ALA A 142 -13.17 9.21 -4.36
N GLU A 143 -13.05 9.55 -5.64
CA GLU A 143 -12.96 10.95 -6.08
C GLU A 143 -14.25 11.78 -5.84
N HIS A 144 -15.39 11.14 -5.54
CA HIS A 144 -16.66 11.81 -5.20
C HIS A 144 -16.85 12.00 -3.69
N LEU A 145 -16.13 11.23 -2.86
CA LEU A 145 -16.26 11.29 -1.40
C LEU A 145 -15.52 12.50 -0.80
N LEU A 146 -14.60 13.11 -1.54
CA LEU A 146 -13.82 14.28 -1.13
C LEU A 146 -14.68 15.50 -0.77
N ALA A 147 -15.89 15.63 -1.31
CA ALA A 147 -16.74 16.80 -1.12
C ALA A 147 -17.38 16.91 0.28
N HIS A 148 -17.35 15.84 1.08
CA HIS A 148 -18.17 15.73 2.30
C HIS A 148 -17.40 15.76 3.63
N HIS A 149 -16.07 15.76 3.60
CA HIS A 149 -15.24 15.78 4.81
C HIS A 149 -14.18 16.88 4.77
N SER A 150 -14.56 18.07 5.23
CA SER A 150 -13.65 19.20 5.45
C SER A 150 -13.91 19.82 6.82
N TYR A 151 -13.79 19.04 7.89
CA TYR A 151 -13.68 19.59 9.23
C TYR A 151 -12.28 19.30 9.76
N GLY A 152 -11.35 20.26 9.54
CA GLY A 152 -10.09 20.35 10.29
C GLY A 152 -8.77 20.33 9.51
N SER A 153 -8.72 19.88 8.25
CA SER A 153 -7.49 19.94 7.43
C SER A 153 -7.56 21.06 6.38
N SER A 154 -6.55 21.93 6.36
CA SER A 154 -6.42 22.99 5.35
C SER A 154 -6.08 22.48 3.95
N TYR A 155 -5.71 21.20 3.83
CA TYR A 155 -5.32 20.57 2.57
C TYR A 155 -6.16 19.32 2.30
N GLN A 156 -6.42 19.08 1.02
CA GLN A 156 -7.13 17.91 0.51
C GLN A 156 -6.46 17.39 -0.76
N PHE A 157 -6.47 16.08 -0.96
CA PHE A 157 -6.05 15.51 -2.24
C PHE A 157 -6.97 16.02 -3.35
N CYS A 158 -6.40 16.27 -4.52
CA CYS A 158 -7.20 16.71 -5.65
C CYS A 158 -7.99 15.54 -6.23
N ARG A 159 -9.22 15.81 -6.72
CA ARG A 159 -10.04 14.85 -7.46
C ARG A 159 -9.26 14.15 -8.58
N GLY A 160 -8.49 14.92 -9.37
CA GLY A 160 -7.67 14.36 -10.45
C GLY A 160 -6.55 13.46 -9.95
N ALA A 161 -6.00 13.72 -8.76
CA ALA A 161 -5.00 12.84 -8.12
C ALA A 161 -5.62 11.48 -7.79
N ILE A 162 -6.82 11.49 -7.21
CA ILE A 162 -7.55 10.28 -6.82
C ILE A 162 -8.00 9.47 -8.03
N GLN A 163 -8.38 10.13 -9.13
CA GLN A 163 -8.64 9.44 -10.39
C GLN A 163 -7.40 8.68 -10.86
N VAL A 164 -6.23 9.33 -10.94
CA VAL A 164 -4.97 8.70 -11.39
C VAL A 164 -4.54 7.58 -10.42
N LEU A 165 -4.77 7.75 -9.13
CA LEU A 165 -4.53 6.73 -8.11
C LEU A 165 -5.38 5.46 -8.32
N ASN A 166 -6.58 5.63 -8.86
CA ASN A 166 -7.50 4.56 -9.23
C ASN A 166 -7.48 4.21 -10.72
N GLU A 167 -6.34 4.45 -11.37
CA GLU A 167 -6.05 4.07 -12.75
C GLU A 167 -6.91 4.77 -13.82
N GLY A 168 -7.63 5.82 -13.43
CA GLY A 168 -8.29 6.73 -14.34
C GLY A 168 -7.42 7.97 -14.59
N ASP A 169 -6.86 8.12 -15.79
CA ASP A 169 -6.22 9.38 -16.19
C ASP A 169 -7.19 10.20 -17.03
N GLN A 170 -7.44 11.42 -16.59
CA GLN A 170 -8.17 12.43 -17.35
C GLN A 170 -7.34 13.70 -17.50
N GLY A 171 -6.06 13.68 -17.13
CA GLY A 171 -5.19 14.84 -17.23
C GLY A 171 -4.94 15.23 -18.69
N LEU A 172 -4.70 16.52 -18.88
CA LEU A 172 -4.40 17.09 -20.18
C LEU A 172 -2.90 17.08 -20.40
N ILE A 173 -2.49 16.63 -21.59
CA ILE A 173 -1.09 16.59 -21.99
C ILE A 173 -0.83 17.68 -23.02
N ALA A 174 0.21 18.48 -22.79
CA ALA A 174 0.63 19.52 -23.71
C ALA A 174 2.16 19.57 -23.83
N ASN A 175 2.67 20.03 -24.97
CA ASN A 175 4.11 20.26 -25.12
C ASN A 175 4.58 21.39 -24.20
N VAL A 176 5.77 21.23 -23.63
CA VAL A 176 6.44 22.30 -22.88
C VAL A 176 7.09 23.26 -23.87
N SER A 177 6.84 24.56 -23.72
CA SER A 177 7.50 25.58 -24.55
C SER A 177 8.99 25.69 -24.21
N ASP A 178 9.83 26.04 -25.18
CA ASP A 178 11.28 26.20 -24.94
C ASP A 178 11.59 27.27 -23.88
N ASN A 179 10.71 28.27 -23.75
CA ASN A 179 10.81 29.32 -22.74
C ASN A 179 10.59 28.79 -21.31
N ASP A 180 9.84 27.70 -21.14
CA ASP A 180 9.55 27.07 -19.85
C ASP A 180 10.58 26.00 -19.45
N LEU A 181 11.54 25.68 -20.33
CA LEU A 181 12.59 24.70 -20.06
C LEU A 181 13.70 25.31 -19.21
N LEU A 182 14.00 24.66 -18.08
CA LEU A 182 15.18 25.00 -17.29
C LEU A 182 16.46 24.60 -18.05
N PRO A 183 17.63 25.19 -17.73
CA PRO A 183 18.90 24.83 -18.37
C PRO A 183 19.22 23.32 -18.33
N SER A 184 18.92 22.65 -17.21
CA SER A 184 19.10 21.21 -17.06
C SER A 184 18.19 20.39 -17.98
N ASN A 185 16.98 20.88 -18.26
CA ASN A 185 16.06 20.27 -19.22
C ASN A 185 16.59 20.39 -20.64
N ARG A 186 17.10 21.58 -21.02
CA ARG A 186 17.72 21.80 -22.34
C ARG A 186 18.94 20.90 -22.55
N TYR A 187 19.79 20.76 -21.52
CA TYR A 187 20.90 19.82 -21.54
C TYR A 187 20.44 18.36 -21.71
N THR A 188 19.36 17.97 -21.04
CA THR A 188 18.78 16.62 -21.18
C THR A 188 18.27 16.38 -22.60
N LEU A 189 17.59 17.36 -23.22
CA LEU A 189 17.16 17.25 -24.61
C LEU A 189 18.34 17.15 -25.58
N ALA A 190 19.40 17.94 -25.36
CA ALA A 190 20.59 17.90 -26.20
C ALA A 190 21.35 16.57 -26.11
N SER A 191 21.36 15.93 -24.93
CA SER A 191 22.12 14.70 -24.69
C SER A 191 21.33 13.42 -24.96
N LYS A 192 20.02 13.40 -24.68
CA LYS A 192 19.17 12.20 -24.75
C LYS A 192 18.08 12.28 -25.82
N GLY A 193 17.84 13.45 -26.40
CA GLY A 193 16.70 13.70 -27.29
C GLY A 193 15.36 13.66 -26.56
N GLY A 194 14.29 13.38 -27.32
CA GLY A 194 12.92 13.29 -26.81
C GLY A 194 12.22 14.65 -26.69
N ALA A 195 11.23 14.73 -25.80
CA ALA A 195 10.44 15.94 -25.56
C ALA A 195 10.08 16.09 -24.09
N TYR A 196 9.75 17.30 -23.66
CA TYR A 196 9.13 17.55 -22.37
C TYR A 196 7.65 17.83 -22.55
N LEU A 197 6.83 17.19 -21.72
CA LEU A 197 5.38 17.34 -21.71
C LEU A 197 4.93 17.89 -20.35
N TRP A 198 3.88 18.70 -20.37
CA TRP A 198 3.07 19.06 -19.21
C TRP A 198 1.96 18.03 -19.06
N TRP A 199 1.83 17.45 -17.85
CA TRP A 199 0.57 16.86 -17.40
C TRP A 199 -0.14 17.92 -16.55
N THR A 200 -1.35 18.27 -16.92
CA THR A 200 -2.19 19.25 -16.20
C THR A 200 -3.42 18.56 -15.65
N CYS A 201 -3.72 18.82 -14.38
CA CYS A 201 -4.91 18.28 -13.74
C CYS A 201 -6.17 18.80 -14.46
N SER A 202 -7.08 17.89 -14.79
CA SER A 202 -8.34 18.25 -15.48
C SER A 202 -9.45 18.71 -14.55
N SER A 203 -9.22 18.69 -13.24
CA SER A 203 -10.17 19.25 -12.27
C SER A 203 -10.27 20.77 -12.50
N PRO A 204 -11.45 21.33 -12.83
CA PRO A 204 -11.58 22.73 -13.26
C PRO A 204 -11.04 23.76 -12.28
N SER A 205 -11.05 23.44 -10.99
CA SER A 205 -10.59 24.30 -9.90
C SER A 205 -9.13 24.04 -9.48
N CYS A 206 -8.42 23.10 -10.12
CA CYS A 206 -7.05 22.72 -9.74
C CYS A 206 -6.04 23.22 -10.76
N ALA A 207 -5.11 24.06 -10.32
CA ALA A 207 -3.99 24.58 -11.08
C ALA A 207 -2.75 23.67 -11.09
N PHE A 208 -2.88 22.40 -10.67
CA PHE A 208 -1.72 21.51 -10.62
C PHE A 208 -1.26 21.13 -12.03
N ARG A 209 0.03 21.34 -12.31
CA ARG A 209 0.72 20.82 -13.49
C ARG A 209 2.09 20.28 -13.14
N LEU A 210 2.52 19.25 -13.85
CA LEU A 210 3.82 18.60 -13.69
C LEU A 210 4.47 18.39 -15.04
N ARG A 211 5.71 18.88 -15.20
CA ARG A 211 6.53 18.58 -16.37
C ARG A 211 7.16 17.21 -16.22
N PHE A 212 7.24 16.44 -17.30
CA PHE A 212 7.99 15.18 -17.37
C PHE A 212 8.66 14.99 -18.73
N HIS A 213 9.80 14.31 -18.76
CA HIS A 213 10.57 13.98 -19.98
C HIS A 213 10.05 12.68 -20.60
N VAL A 214 9.99 12.62 -21.92
CA VAL A 214 9.64 11.41 -22.69
C VAL A 214 10.63 11.17 -23.82
N LEU A 215 11.04 9.91 -24.00
CA LEU A 215 11.96 9.53 -25.09
C LEU A 215 11.23 9.04 -26.34
N GLY A 216 9.98 8.60 -26.20
CA GLY A 216 9.17 8.10 -27.31
C GLY A 216 7.68 8.22 -27.04
N SER A 217 6.87 8.00 -28.08
CA SER A 217 5.41 8.12 -28.01
C SER A 217 4.78 7.19 -26.97
N GLN A 218 5.34 6.00 -26.75
CA GLN A 218 4.87 5.05 -25.73
C GLN A 218 4.97 5.60 -24.30
N GLU A 219 5.88 6.55 -24.05
CA GLU A 219 6.10 7.17 -22.74
C GLU A 219 5.32 8.48 -22.54
N SER A 220 4.56 8.92 -23.57
CA SER A 220 3.80 10.18 -23.55
C SER A 220 2.72 10.20 -22.46
N SER A 221 2.17 9.05 -22.09
CA SER A 221 1.22 8.92 -20.99
C SER A 221 1.94 8.97 -19.65
N ILE A 222 1.37 9.68 -18.67
CA ILE A 222 1.94 9.75 -17.32
C ILE A 222 2.07 8.35 -16.67
N HIS A 223 1.16 7.42 -16.99
CA HIS A 223 1.19 6.04 -16.52
C HIS A 223 2.34 5.21 -17.10
N HIS A 224 2.76 5.54 -18.32
CA HIS A 224 3.81 4.82 -19.05
C HIS A 224 5.16 5.53 -19.00
N ASN A 225 5.20 6.77 -18.51
CA ASN A 225 6.42 7.56 -18.41
C ASN A 225 7.52 6.86 -17.58
N LEU A 226 8.73 6.76 -18.13
CA LEU A 226 9.86 6.08 -17.48
C LEU A 226 10.83 7.04 -16.77
N GLU A 227 10.62 8.36 -16.85
CA GLU A 227 11.45 9.37 -16.18
C GLU A 227 11.52 9.08 -14.68
N THR A 228 12.72 8.80 -14.20
CA THR A 228 12.99 8.56 -12.79
C THR A 228 13.69 9.77 -12.20
N ARG A 229 13.18 10.23 -11.05
CA ARG A 229 13.69 11.36 -10.29
C ARG A 229 14.41 10.84 -9.05
N THR A 230 15.59 11.40 -8.83
CA THR A 230 16.46 11.09 -7.69
C THR A 230 16.96 12.40 -7.09
N HIS A 231 17.25 12.39 -5.79
CA HIS A 231 17.84 13.56 -5.11
C HIS A 231 19.07 13.13 -4.32
N PRO A 232 20.13 13.96 -4.28
CA PRO A 232 21.26 13.73 -3.39
C PRO A 232 20.79 13.55 -1.94
N CYS A 233 21.32 12.52 -1.28
CA CYS A 233 21.06 12.16 0.11
C CYS A 233 19.60 11.76 0.43
N VAL A 234 18.78 11.44 -0.58
CA VAL A 234 17.42 10.93 -0.38
C VAL A 234 17.33 9.51 -0.92
N ASN A 235 17.01 8.56 -0.03
CA ASN A 235 16.94 7.13 -0.35
C ASN A 235 15.57 6.76 -0.94
N LEU A 236 15.16 7.50 -1.97
CA LEU A 236 13.94 7.29 -2.72
C LEU A 236 14.15 7.67 -4.18
N GLU A 237 13.77 6.76 -5.06
CA GLU A 237 13.58 7.05 -6.48
C GLU A 237 12.08 7.12 -6.76
N TYR A 238 11.65 8.02 -7.63
CA TYR A 238 10.23 8.10 -7.96
C TYR A 238 10.00 8.65 -9.35
N ARG A 239 8.87 8.28 -9.94
CA ARG A 239 8.43 8.72 -11.26
C ARG A 239 7.42 9.85 -11.14
N SER A 240 7.25 10.59 -12.23
CA SER A 240 6.36 11.75 -12.28
C SER A 240 4.91 11.40 -11.90
N ILE A 241 4.42 10.21 -12.27
CA ILE A 241 3.09 9.71 -11.86
C ILE A 241 2.90 9.65 -10.34
N PHE A 242 3.93 9.33 -9.57
CA PHE A 242 3.80 9.27 -8.11
C PHE A 242 3.48 10.66 -7.54
N LEU A 243 4.10 11.71 -8.07
CA LEU A 243 3.77 13.09 -7.70
C LEU A 243 2.37 13.49 -8.14
N VAL A 244 1.91 13.01 -9.30
CA VAL A 244 0.52 13.22 -9.76
C VAL A 244 -0.46 12.54 -8.81
N LYS A 245 -0.21 11.29 -8.40
CA LYS A 245 -1.05 10.58 -7.41
C LYS A 245 -1.09 11.28 -6.05
N SER A 246 0.00 11.93 -5.66
CA SER A 246 0.13 12.62 -4.37
C SER A 246 -0.34 14.07 -4.38
N HIS A 247 -0.76 14.65 -5.51
CA HIS A 247 -0.99 16.09 -5.54
C HIS A 247 -2.25 16.52 -4.77
N LEU A 248 -2.13 17.66 -4.10
CA LEU A 248 -3.21 18.31 -3.38
C LEU A 248 -3.93 19.29 -4.30
N HIS A 249 -5.14 19.67 -3.91
CA HIS A 249 -5.86 20.73 -4.60
C HIS A 249 -5.11 22.07 -4.50
N ILE A 250 -4.84 22.70 -5.64
CA ILE A 250 -4.15 24.00 -5.72
C ILE A 250 -5.05 24.98 -6.46
N SER A 251 -5.39 26.11 -5.84
CA SER A 251 -6.29 27.11 -6.41
C SER A 251 -5.64 28.07 -7.42
N SER A 252 -4.31 28.24 -7.39
CA SER A 252 -3.59 29.17 -8.27
C SER A 252 -2.18 28.69 -8.62
N TYR A 253 -1.72 29.04 -9.83
CA TYR A 253 -0.42 28.67 -10.39
C TYR A 253 0.78 29.38 -9.72
N ASP A 254 0.56 30.55 -9.12
CA ASP A 254 1.62 31.56 -8.90
C ASP A 254 2.23 31.62 -7.48
N CYS A 255 2.01 30.61 -6.65
CA CYS A 255 2.44 30.68 -5.26
C CYS A 255 3.67 29.79 -4.99
N VAL A 256 4.85 30.42 -4.92
CA VAL A 256 6.08 29.79 -4.41
C VAL A 256 5.84 29.37 -2.95
N GLY A 257 6.26 28.16 -2.58
CA GLY A 257 6.09 27.64 -1.21
C GLY A 257 4.71 27.08 -0.88
N VAL A 258 3.74 27.08 -1.81
CA VAL A 258 2.46 26.42 -1.59
C VAL A 258 2.65 24.91 -1.50
N ILE A 259 1.96 24.31 -0.53
CA ILE A 259 1.88 22.87 -0.33
C ILE A 259 1.19 22.24 -1.54
N LYS A 260 1.89 21.33 -2.24
CA LYS A 260 1.45 20.71 -3.49
C LYS A 260 1.20 19.23 -3.39
N TYR A 261 1.81 18.55 -2.41
CA TYR A 261 1.84 17.10 -2.34
C TYR A 261 1.46 16.61 -0.95
N GLY A 262 0.65 15.57 -0.85
CA GLY A 262 0.34 14.87 0.39
C GLY A 262 0.99 13.49 0.43
N CYS A 263 1.38 13.04 1.62
CA CYS A 263 1.82 11.68 1.84
C CYS A 263 0.62 10.73 1.88
N LEU A 264 0.47 9.92 0.84
CA LEU A 264 -0.63 8.94 0.70
C LEU A 264 -0.66 7.94 1.86
N PHE A 265 0.51 7.50 2.36
CA PHE A 265 0.59 6.55 3.47
C PHE A 265 0.17 7.17 4.80
N CYS A 266 0.66 8.37 5.14
CA CYS A 266 0.26 9.06 6.36
C CYS A 266 -1.26 9.29 6.40
N PHE A 267 -1.84 9.70 5.27
CA PHE A 267 -3.28 9.88 5.17
C PHE A 267 -4.04 8.55 5.27
N ALA A 268 -3.59 7.50 4.58
CA ALA A 268 -4.20 6.17 4.74
C ALA A 268 -4.10 5.60 6.18
N GLU A 269 -3.16 6.08 6.99
CA GLU A 269 -3.02 5.73 8.41
C GLU A 269 -3.84 6.61 9.36
N GLY A 270 -4.64 7.56 8.85
CA GLY A 270 -5.48 8.42 9.69
C GLY A 270 -4.88 9.79 9.99
N ARG A 271 -3.67 10.11 9.53
CA ARG A 271 -2.98 11.36 9.87
C ARG A 271 -3.48 12.51 8.99
N PRO A 272 -3.80 13.68 9.57
CA PRO A 272 -4.24 14.83 8.79
C PRO A 272 -3.12 15.33 7.87
N LEU A 273 -3.50 15.93 6.75
CA LEU A 273 -2.57 16.64 5.87
C LEU A 273 -2.16 17.96 6.53
N GLN A 274 -0.91 18.04 6.95
CA GLN A 274 -0.31 19.18 7.65
C GLN A 274 1.00 19.56 6.97
N GLY A 275 1.17 20.86 6.70
CA GLY A 275 2.34 21.40 6.01
C GLY A 275 3.66 20.99 6.67
N GLU A 276 4.61 20.58 5.84
CA GLU A 276 5.96 20.09 6.15
C GLU A 276 6.03 18.84 7.07
N VAL A 277 4.89 18.28 7.49
CA VAL A 277 4.81 17.05 8.29
C VAL A 277 4.30 15.88 7.46
N THR A 278 3.14 16.04 6.82
CA THR A 278 2.47 15.04 5.99
C THR A 278 2.04 15.60 4.63
N ALA A 279 2.24 16.90 4.42
CA ALA A 279 1.98 17.60 3.17
C ALA A 279 3.16 18.54 2.86
N PHE A 280 3.56 18.66 1.59
CA PHE A 280 4.84 19.24 1.21
C PHE A 280 4.72 20.16 0.00
N SER A 281 5.54 21.20 -0.02
CA SER A 281 5.65 22.15 -1.13
C SER A 281 6.42 21.60 -2.35
N THR A 282 7.29 20.61 -2.14
CA THR A 282 8.15 20.05 -3.20
C THR A 282 8.13 18.52 -3.23
N GLY A 283 8.35 17.95 -4.42
CA GLY A 283 8.51 16.50 -4.57
C GLY A 283 9.72 15.95 -3.81
N ARG A 284 10.79 16.75 -3.65
CA ARG A 284 11.96 16.38 -2.84
C ARG A 284 11.61 16.25 -1.36
N ALA A 285 10.81 17.18 -0.82
CA ALA A 285 10.37 17.13 0.57
C ALA A 285 9.46 15.91 0.83
N LEU A 286 8.50 15.64 -0.06
CA LEU A 286 7.73 14.38 -0.01
C LEU A 286 8.64 13.15 -0.07
N ALA A 287 9.60 13.13 -1.00
CA ALA A 287 10.52 12.01 -1.15
C ALA A 287 11.38 11.77 0.08
N THR A 288 11.88 12.86 0.69
CA THR A 288 12.64 12.84 1.93
C THR A 288 11.79 12.25 3.06
N HIS A 289 10.56 12.73 3.22
CA HIS A 289 9.63 12.20 4.20
C HIS A 289 9.38 10.70 4.01
N LEU A 290 9.13 10.23 2.78
CA LEU A 290 8.94 8.80 2.50
C LEU A 290 10.17 7.96 2.87
N SER A 291 11.36 8.44 2.51
CA SER A 291 12.62 7.73 2.79
C SER A 291 12.96 7.63 4.29
N VAL A 292 12.43 8.54 5.12
CA VAL A 292 12.71 8.58 6.56
C VAL A 292 11.58 7.93 7.37
N SER A 293 10.33 8.29 7.07
CA SER A 293 9.15 7.93 7.86
C SER A 293 8.56 6.56 7.50
N HIS A 294 8.77 6.09 6.26
CA HIS A 294 8.14 4.88 5.72
C HIS A 294 9.16 3.81 5.31
N ARG A 295 10.21 3.62 6.12
CA ARG A 295 11.27 2.61 5.87
C ARG A 295 11.35 1.55 6.97
N SER A 296 11.96 0.42 6.63
CA SER A 296 12.29 -0.68 7.55
C SER A 296 11.12 -1.05 8.49
N GLY A 297 11.23 -0.75 9.79
CA GLY A 297 10.20 -1.08 10.80
C GLY A 297 8.90 -0.28 10.72
N ASN A 298 8.86 0.79 9.92
CA ASN A 298 7.70 1.63 9.66
C ASN A 298 7.20 1.51 8.21
N LEU A 299 7.52 0.41 7.53
CA LEU A 299 6.99 0.16 6.19
C LEU A 299 5.46 0.10 6.21
N PRO A 300 4.79 0.76 5.24
CA PRO A 300 3.36 0.61 5.02
C PRO A 300 2.98 -0.87 4.78
N PRO A 301 1.74 -1.29 5.11
CA PRO A 301 1.29 -2.64 4.81
C PRO A 301 1.35 -2.92 3.30
N ALA A 302 1.60 -4.19 2.95
CA ALA A 302 1.77 -4.63 1.56
C ALA A 302 0.65 -4.15 0.62
N MET A 303 -0.59 -4.08 1.11
CA MET A 303 -1.72 -3.54 0.36
C MET A 303 -1.47 -2.11 -0.11
N LEU A 304 -1.01 -1.21 0.76
CA LEU A 304 -0.79 0.18 0.37
C LEU A 304 0.41 0.31 -0.58
N LEU A 305 1.45 -0.51 -0.37
CA LEU A 305 2.58 -0.56 -1.30
C LEU A 305 2.13 -1.00 -2.70
N GLU A 306 1.30 -2.03 -2.79
CA GLU A 306 0.76 -2.54 -4.05
C GLU A 306 -0.16 -1.50 -4.73
N LYS A 307 -1.15 -0.96 -4.00
CA LYS A 307 -2.08 0.05 -4.54
C LYS A 307 -1.36 1.32 -5.02
N PHE A 308 -0.36 1.78 -4.28
CA PHE A 308 0.39 2.98 -4.62
C PHE A 308 1.59 2.70 -5.53
N LYS A 309 1.77 1.44 -5.96
CA LYS A 309 2.87 0.96 -6.81
C LYS A 309 4.24 1.35 -6.25
N VAL A 310 4.46 1.15 -4.95
CA VAL A 310 5.70 1.48 -4.26
C VAL A 310 6.55 0.22 -4.03
N ALA A 311 7.74 0.19 -4.62
CA ALA A 311 8.74 -0.84 -4.41
C ALA A 311 9.61 -0.56 -3.18
N VAL A 312 10.26 -1.62 -2.67
CA VAL A 312 11.22 -1.53 -1.56
C VAL A 312 12.51 -2.25 -1.96
N GLY A 313 13.60 -1.50 -2.13
CA GLY A 313 14.88 -2.03 -2.58
C GLY A 313 14.81 -2.63 -3.98
N GLY A 314 14.06 -2.00 -4.89
CA GLY A 314 13.83 -2.48 -6.26
C GLY A 314 12.83 -3.63 -6.40
N GLN A 315 12.32 -4.18 -5.29
CA GLN A 315 11.34 -5.26 -5.31
C GLN A 315 9.92 -4.70 -5.35
N CYS A 316 9.21 -4.95 -6.45
CA CYS A 316 7.80 -4.63 -6.58
C CYS A 316 6.93 -5.56 -5.71
N PRO A 317 5.79 -5.07 -5.21
CA PRO A 317 4.74 -5.93 -4.65
C PRO A 317 4.27 -6.98 -5.67
N MET A 318 3.70 -8.09 -5.17
CA MET A 318 3.16 -9.13 -6.06
C MET A 318 2.10 -8.55 -7.00
N GLY A 319 2.08 -9.00 -8.26
CA GLY A 319 1.13 -8.51 -9.26
C GLY A 319 1.44 -7.11 -9.81
N VAL A 320 2.44 -6.41 -9.28
CA VAL A 320 2.87 -5.10 -9.78
C VAL A 320 4.09 -5.27 -10.68
N SER A 321 3.90 -5.10 -11.98
CA SER A 321 5.00 -5.16 -12.96
C SER A 321 5.93 -3.94 -12.90
N ARG A 322 5.45 -2.83 -12.32
CA ARG A 322 6.13 -1.54 -12.38
C ARG A 322 5.83 -0.69 -11.16
N TRP A 323 6.88 -0.11 -10.58
CA TRP A 323 6.77 0.86 -9.49
C TRP A 323 6.68 2.31 -9.98
N ASP A 324 6.01 3.14 -9.18
CA ASP A 324 5.92 4.59 -9.30
C ASP A 324 6.84 5.30 -8.30
N ALA A 325 7.13 4.67 -7.16
CA ALA A 325 8.21 5.04 -6.25
C ALA A 325 8.96 3.80 -5.76
N ASN A 326 10.22 3.95 -5.38
CA ASN A 326 11.10 2.90 -4.91
C ASN A 326 11.87 3.40 -3.68
N ILE A 327 11.55 2.84 -2.51
CA ILE A 327 12.24 3.13 -1.24
C ILE A 327 13.53 2.32 -1.25
N LEU A 328 14.67 3.00 -1.33
CA LEU A 328 15.97 2.34 -1.42
C LEU A 328 16.37 1.77 -0.06
N ARG A 329 17.00 0.58 -0.07
CA ARG A 329 17.66 0.02 1.11
C ARG A 329 19.02 0.69 1.25
N ASN A 330 19.39 1.08 2.47
CA ASN A 330 20.74 1.53 2.78
C ASN A 330 21.71 0.37 2.78
#